data_AF-A0AAN8WCL1-F1
#
_entry.id   AF-A0AAN8WCL1-F1
#
_cell.length_a   1.000
_cell.length_b   1.000
_cell.length_c   1.000
_cell.angle_alpha   90.00
_cell.angle_beta   90.00
_cell.angle_gamma   90.00
#
_symmetry.space_group_name_H-M   'P 1'
#
loop_
_entity.id
_entity.type
_entity.pdbx_description
1 polymer ?
#
loop_
_entity_poly.entity_id
_entity_poly.type
_entity_poly.pdbx_seq_one_letter_code
_entity_poly.pdbx_strand_id
1 'polypeptide(L)'
;MGLLVSSHYRNTPDDLQMLSDAPAHHLFVLLPPQEGKKHDALPFVISVIQVALEGKVSKESVVSALLLGEKPSGDLVPWTVSNQFQNHDFPQLSGARIIRIATHPQLQGVSFTVCLPFGHFI
;
A
#
# COMPACT_ATOMS: atom_id res chain seq x y z
N MET A 1 4.36 14.50 -7.10
CA MET A 1 4.57 14.51 -5.63
C MET A 1 3.60 15.41 -4.87
N GLY A 2 3.04 16.45 -5.48
CA GLY A 2 2.02 17.29 -4.83
C GLY A 2 0.85 16.50 -4.24
N LEU A 3 0.31 15.51 -4.95
CA LEU A 3 -0.87 14.73 -4.53
C LEU A 3 -0.68 13.93 -3.23
N LEU A 4 0.42 13.16 -3.10
CA LEU A 4 0.68 12.38 -1.89
C LEU A 4 0.87 13.30 -0.67
N VAL A 5 1.44 14.48 -0.87
CA VAL A 5 1.67 15.47 0.18
C VAL A 5 0.39 16.27 0.49
N SER A 6 -0.41 16.61 -0.52
CA SER A 6 -1.60 17.46 -0.39
C SER A 6 -2.82 16.71 0.16
N SER A 7 -2.90 15.39 -0.07
CA SER A 7 -4.05 14.59 0.35
C SER A 7 -3.89 14.01 1.76
N HIS A 8 -2.69 14.07 2.34
CA HIS A 8 -2.42 13.56 3.69
C HIS A 8 -2.08 14.70 4.66
N TYR A 9 -2.84 14.77 5.75
CA TYR A 9 -2.74 15.80 6.79
C TYR A 9 -1.37 15.82 7.51
N ARG A 10 -0.62 14.71 7.49
CA ARG A 10 0.71 14.59 8.09
C ARG A 10 1.58 13.70 7.22
N ASN A 11 2.63 14.28 6.65
CA ASN A 11 3.65 13.56 5.91
C ASN A 11 5.00 13.82 6.59
N THR A 12 5.80 12.77 6.73
CA THR A 12 7.19 12.86 7.17
C THR A 12 8.10 12.65 5.97
N PRO A 13 9.26 13.34 5.87
CA PRO A 13 10.21 13.14 4.76
C PRO A 13 10.64 11.67 4.60
N ASP A 14 10.67 10.95 5.72
CA ASP A 14 10.96 9.51 5.80
C ASP A 14 9.99 8.64 5.00
N ASP A 15 8.74 9.10 4.78
CA ASP A 15 7.75 8.36 4.00
C ASP A 15 8.22 8.10 2.56
N LEU A 16 8.94 9.05 1.97
CA LEU A 16 9.48 8.94 0.61
C LEU A 16 10.68 7.98 0.55
N GLN A 17 11.46 7.96 1.63
CA GLN A 17 12.57 7.03 1.77
C GLN A 17 12.04 5.60 1.92
N MET A 18 11.06 5.39 2.81
CA MET A 18 10.39 4.10 2.98
C MET A 18 9.74 3.60 1.67
N LEU A 19 9.13 4.50 0.89
CA LEU A 19 8.57 4.18 -0.43
C LEU A 19 9.61 3.71 -1.44
N SER A 20 10.85 4.20 -1.34
CA SER A 20 11.92 3.88 -2.29
C SER A 20 12.71 2.64 -1.86
N ASP A 21 12.80 2.39 -0.56
CA ASP A 21 13.65 1.36 0.03
C ASP A 21 12.94 0.00 0.18
N ALA A 22 11.62 0.00 0.34
CA ALA A 22 10.87 -1.22 0.65
C ALA A 22 10.29 -1.89 -0.63
N PRO A 23 10.77 -3.08 -1.05
CA PRO A 23 10.34 -3.74 -2.28
C PRO A 23 8.89 -4.27 -2.22
N ALA A 24 8.33 -4.43 -1.03
CA ALA A 24 6.96 -4.86 -0.82
C ALA A 24 5.92 -3.73 -1.01
N HIS A 25 6.37 -2.48 -1.18
CA HIS A 25 5.50 -1.33 -1.40
C HIS A 25 5.26 -1.13 -2.89
N HIS A 26 3.99 -1.17 -3.30
CA HIS A 26 3.55 -0.92 -4.66
C HIS A 26 2.71 0.36 -4.71
N LEU A 27 2.93 1.14 -5.76
CA LEU A 27 2.16 2.34 -6.07
C LEU A 27 1.30 2.09 -7.30
N PHE A 28 -0.01 2.28 -7.14
CA PHE A 28 -0.98 2.25 -8.21
C PHE A 28 -1.43 3.68 -8.50
N VAL A 29 -1.43 4.06 -9.77
CA VAL A 29 -1.77 5.42 -10.20
C VAL A 29 -2.93 5.35 -11.18
N LEU A 30 -4.00 6.08 -10.89
CA LEU A 30 -5.13 6.26 -11.79
C LEU A 30 -4.85 7.43 -12.73
N LEU A 31 -4.76 7.11 -14.02
CA LEU A 31 -4.58 8.06 -15.11
C LEU A 31 -5.85 8.12 -15.96
N PRO A 32 -6.20 9.30 -16.51
CA PRO A 32 -7.30 9.41 -17.48
C PRO A 32 -6.94 8.63 -18.76
N PRO A 33 -7.95 8.10 -19.47
CA PRO A 33 -7.75 7.42 -20.74
C PRO A 33 -7.03 8.35 -21.73
N GLN A 34 -5.97 7.82 -22.34
CA GLN A 34 -5.13 8.56 -23.31
C GLN A 34 -5.70 8.39 -24.73
N GLU A 35 -6.97 8.71 -24.94
CA GLU A 35 -7.55 8.68 -26.28
C GLU A 35 -7.15 9.96 -27.03
N GLY A 36 -6.28 9.82 -28.05
CA GLY A 36 -5.99 10.88 -29.02
C GLY A 36 -5.03 12.00 -28.59
N LYS A 37 -4.37 11.91 -27.43
CA LYS A 37 -3.35 12.89 -27.02
C LYS A 37 -1.97 12.51 -27.56
N LYS A 38 -1.25 13.50 -28.11
CA LYS A 38 0.17 13.35 -28.53
C LYS A 38 0.97 12.76 -27.38
N HIS A 39 1.81 11.76 -27.68
CA HIS A 39 2.66 11.01 -26.74
C HIS A 39 3.62 11.87 -25.89
N ASP A 40 3.69 13.19 -26.11
CA ASP A 40 4.59 14.13 -25.43
C ASP A 40 3.96 14.87 -24.22
N ALA A 41 2.66 14.69 -23.94
CA ALA A 41 2.01 15.36 -22.81
C ALA A 41 2.03 14.48 -21.55
N LEU A 42 2.59 14.99 -20.45
CA LEU A 42 2.55 14.31 -19.15
C LEU A 42 1.09 14.07 -18.72
N PRO A 43 0.68 12.82 -18.46
CA PRO A 43 -0.69 12.51 -18.09
C PRO A 43 -0.99 13.06 -16.69
N PHE A 44 -2.17 13.65 -16.53
CA PHE A 44 -2.64 14.16 -15.24
C PHE A 44 -2.97 12.99 -14.31
N VAL A 45 -2.46 13.03 -13.07
CA VAL A 45 -2.72 11.98 -12.08
C VAL A 45 -4.01 12.29 -11.32
N ILE A 46 -5.00 11.38 -11.39
CA ILE A 46 -6.30 11.55 -10.71
C ILE A 46 -6.21 11.10 -9.26
N SER A 47 -5.68 9.90 -9.06
CA SER A 47 -5.53 9.30 -7.73
C SER A 47 -4.30 8.39 -7.68
N VAL A 48 -3.71 8.28 -6.50
CA VAL A 48 -2.60 7.39 -6.19
C VAL A 48 -2.99 6.53 -5.00
N ILE A 49 -2.75 5.23 -5.09
CA ILE A 49 -2.95 4.26 -4.01
C ILE A 49 -1.59 3.63 -3.71
N GLN A 50 -1.20 3.66 -2.45
CA GLN A 50 -0.03 2.97 -1.94
C GLN A 50 -0.48 1.70 -1.21
N VAL A 51 0.04 0.56 -1.65
CA VAL A 51 -0.23 -0.76 -1.09
C VAL A 51 1.09 -1.35 -0.61
N ALA A 52 1.10 -1.93 0.59
CA ALA A 52 2.17 -2.82 1.03
C ALA A 52 1.66 -4.25 0.99
N LEU A 53 2.40 -5.14 0.33
CA LEU A 53 2.17 -6.58 0.42
C LEU A 53 2.71 -7.07 1.76
N GLU A 54 1.91 -7.85 2.48
CA GLU A 54 2.25 -8.37 3.80
C GLU A 54 2.00 -9.87 3.86
N GLY A 55 2.71 -10.54 4.77
CA GLY A 55 2.56 -11.97 5.03
C GLY A 55 3.58 -12.85 4.32
N LYS A 56 3.25 -14.14 4.14
CA LYS A 56 4.23 -15.21 3.83
C LYS A 56 5.39 -15.27 4.84
N VAL A 57 5.13 -14.92 6.09
CA VAL A 57 6.13 -14.97 7.15
C VAL A 57 6.16 -16.40 7.73
N SER A 58 7.36 -16.91 8.01
CA SER A 58 7.51 -18.23 8.63
C SER A 58 6.99 -18.24 10.07
N LYS A 59 6.39 -19.35 10.48
CA LYS A 59 5.85 -19.52 11.84
C LYS A 59 6.91 -19.32 12.90
N GLU A 60 8.10 -19.83 12.64
CA GLU A 60 9.25 -19.76 13.54
C GLU A 60 9.63 -18.30 13.79
N SER A 61 9.66 -17.47 12.73
CA SER A 61 9.98 -16.04 12.85
C SER A 61 8.91 -15.28 13.64
N VAL A 62 7.63 -15.58 13.40
CA VAL A 62 6.51 -14.97 14.14
C VAL A 62 6.56 -15.32 15.62
N VAL A 63 6.76 -16.60 15.95
CA VAL A 63 6.82 -17.07 17.34
C VAL A 63 8.02 -16.47 18.04
N SER A 64 9.20 -16.46 17.41
CA SER A 64 10.38 -15.80 17.97
C SER A 64 10.15 -14.31 18.21
N ALA A 65 9.58 -13.57 17.25
CA ALA A 65 9.28 -12.16 17.42
C ALA A 65 8.26 -11.93 18.55
N LEU A 66 7.21 -12.75 18.64
CA LEU A 66 6.20 -12.66 19.70
C LEU A 66 6.78 -12.92 21.08
N LEU A 67 7.69 -13.89 21.20
CA LEU A 67 8.41 -14.19 22.43
C LEU A 67 9.34 -13.04 22.85
N LEU A 68 9.98 -12.37 21.89
CA LEU A 68 10.79 -11.18 22.15
C LEU A 68 9.96 -9.94 22.48
N GLY A 69 8.66 -9.93 22.13
CA GLY A 69 7.80 -8.75 22.28
C GLY A 69 8.20 -7.59 21.35
N GLU A 70 9.11 -7.83 20.39
CA GLU A 70 9.54 -6.82 19.43
C GLU A 70 8.54 -6.72 18.30
N LYS A 71 8.01 -5.51 18.12
CA LYS A 71 7.12 -5.20 17.01
C LYS A 71 7.96 -5.13 15.72
N PRO A 72 7.72 -5.99 14.72
CA PRO A 72 8.43 -5.91 13.46
C PRO A 72 8.11 -4.58 12.76
N SER A 73 9.12 -4.01 12.08
CA SER A 73 8.97 -2.78 11.30
C SER A 73 8.08 -2.97 10.06
N GLY A 74 7.92 -4.22 9.60
CA GLY A 74 7.01 -4.65 8.53
C GLY A 74 5.89 -5.56 9.04
N ASP A 75 4.94 -5.93 8.19
CA ASP A 75 3.91 -6.94 8.51
C ASP A 75 3.04 -6.62 9.75
N LEU A 76 2.60 -5.35 9.89
CA LEU A 76 1.85 -4.93 11.08
C LEU A 76 0.46 -5.57 11.17
N VAL A 77 -0.21 -5.86 10.05
CA VAL A 77 -1.55 -6.50 10.07
C VAL A 77 -1.45 -7.92 10.62
N PRO A 78 -0.64 -8.81 10.03
CA PRO A 78 -0.53 -10.17 10.54
C PRO A 78 0.04 -10.21 11.96
N TRP A 79 0.97 -9.31 12.32
CA TRP A 79 1.43 -9.18 13.70
C TRP A 79 0.31 -8.83 14.67
N THR A 80 -0.46 -7.78 14.37
CA THR A 80 -1.53 -7.30 15.26
C THR A 80 -2.60 -8.37 15.46
N VAL A 81 -3.00 -9.03 14.37
CA VAL A 81 -4.00 -10.11 14.41
C VAL A 81 -3.44 -11.33 15.17
N SER A 82 -2.20 -11.73 14.91
CA SER A 82 -1.57 -12.85 15.61
C SER A 82 -1.46 -12.57 17.12
N ASN A 83 -1.15 -11.34 17.52
CA ASN A 83 -1.02 -10.97 18.94
C ASN A 83 -2.39 -10.89 19.65
N GLN A 84 -3.41 -10.32 18.99
CA GLN A 84 -4.75 -10.17 19.59
C GLN A 84 -5.52 -11.49 19.67
N PHE A 85 -5.41 -12.34 18.64
CA PHE A 85 -6.17 -13.59 18.55
C PHE A 85 -5.34 -14.83 18.91
N GLN A 86 -4.06 -14.66 19.28
CA GLN A 86 -3.11 -15.75 19.58
C GLN A 86 -3.06 -16.80 18.46
N ASN A 87 -3.26 -16.35 17.21
CA ASN A 87 -3.30 -17.22 16.03
C ASN A 87 -1.99 -17.09 15.24
N HIS A 88 -1.13 -18.10 15.38
CA HIS A 88 0.17 -18.15 14.71
C HIS A 88 0.10 -18.59 13.24
N ASP A 89 -1.06 -19.03 12.75
CA ASP A 89 -1.27 -19.42 11.36
C ASP A 89 -1.55 -18.21 10.46
N PHE A 90 -2.10 -17.13 11.03
CA PHE A 90 -2.54 -15.95 10.27
C PHE A 90 -1.40 -15.25 9.49
N PRO A 91 -0.18 -15.06 10.04
CA PRO A 91 0.92 -14.44 9.30
C PRO A 91 1.46 -15.25 8.12
N GLN A 92 1.10 -16.53 8.02
CA GLN A 92 1.46 -17.35 6.86
C GLN A 92 0.68 -16.94 5.61
N LEU A 93 -0.52 -16.37 5.79
CA LEU A 93 -1.35 -15.91 4.70
C LEU A 93 -0.72 -14.68 4.05
N SER A 94 -0.78 -14.59 2.73
CA SER A 94 -0.42 -13.37 2.00
C SER A 94 -1.61 -12.42 1.97
N GLY A 95 -1.36 -11.15 2.24
CA GLY A 95 -2.34 -10.07 2.15
C GLY A 95 -1.74 -8.81 1.58
N ALA A 96 -2.58 -7.79 1.45
CA ALA A 96 -2.19 -6.46 0.99
C ALA A 96 -2.81 -5.42 1.92
N ARG A 97 -1.99 -4.53 2.48
CA ARG A 97 -2.43 -3.37 3.25
C ARG A 97 -2.41 -2.13 2.40
N ILE A 98 -3.56 -1.48 2.29
CA ILE A 98 -3.64 -0.12 1.75
C ILE A 98 -3.09 0.84 2.81
N ILE A 99 -1.94 1.45 2.54
CA ILE A 99 -1.31 2.42 3.45
C ILE A 99 -1.96 3.78 3.25
N ARG A 100 -2.09 4.21 1.99
CA ARG A 100 -2.50 5.57 1.63
C ARG A 100 -3.31 5.57 0.35
N ILE A 101 -4.36 6.39 0.33
CA ILE A 101 -5.12 6.75 -0.86
C ILE A 101 -5.09 8.26 -0.96
N ALA A 102 -4.48 8.77 -2.02
CA ALA A 102 -4.43 10.19 -2.33
C ALA A 102 -5.31 10.45 -3.56
N THR A 103 -6.35 11.25 -3.39
CA THR A 103 -7.19 11.75 -4.48
C THR A 103 -6.99 13.25 -4.63
N HIS A 104 -7.07 13.74 -5.86
CA HIS A 104 -7.08 15.19 -6.09
C HIS A 104 -8.29 15.83 -5.39
N PRO A 105 -8.12 16.91 -4.59
CA PRO A 105 -9.22 17.49 -3.80
C PRO A 105 -10.38 18.00 -4.65
N GLN A 106 -10.10 18.51 -5.87
CA GLN A 106 -11.14 18.95 -6.81
C GLN A 106 -11.99 17.80 -7.39
N LEU A 107 -11.57 16.54 -7.19
CA LEU A 107 -12.24 15.34 -7.68
C LEU A 107 -12.83 14.49 -6.54
N GLN A 108 -12.85 15.03 -5.31
CA GLN A 108 -13.52 14.39 -4.17
C GLN A 108 -15.05 14.38 -4.40
N GLY A 109 -15.67 13.21 -4.29
CA GLY A 109 -17.11 13.01 -4.49
C GLY A 109 -17.50 12.44 -5.86
N VAL A 110 -16.55 12.28 -6.78
CA VAL A 110 -16.77 11.58 -8.05
C VAL A 110 -16.36 10.12 -7.89
N SER A 111 -17.26 9.18 -8.20
CA SER A 111 -16.94 7.75 -8.17
C SER A 111 -16.12 7.39 -9.41
N PHE A 112 -14.85 7.06 -9.22
CA PHE A 112 -14.01 6.51 -10.27
C PHE A 112 -14.05 4.98 -10.18
N THR A 113 -14.55 4.31 -11.22
CA THR A 113 -14.43 2.86 -11.35
C THR A 113 -13.03 2.52 -11.83
N VAL A 114 -12.18 2.03 -10.92
CA VAL A 114 -10.86 1.50 -11.29
C VAL A 114 -11.04 0.06 -11.73
N CYS A 115 -10.91 -0.20 -13.03
CA CYS A 115 -10.78 -1.56 -13.54
C CYS A 115 -9.31 -1.98 -13.39
N LEU A 116 -8.93 -2.49 -12.23
CA LEU A 116 -7.61 -3.09 -12.04
C LEU A 116 -7.58 -4.43 -12.78
N PRO A 117 -6.64 -4.67 -13.71
CA PRO A 117 -6.46 -5.98 -14.30
C PRO A 117 -5.81 -6.90 -13.25
N PHE A 118 -6.61 -7.44 -12.32
CA PHE A 118 -6.20 -8.55 -11.47
C PHE A 118 -6.21 -9.84 -12.30
N GLY A 119 -5.29 -9.93 -13.27
CA GLY A 119 -5.01 -11.16 -14.00
C GLY A 119 -3.60 -11.61 -13.66
N HIS A 120 -3.47 -12.74 -12.94
CA HIS A 120 -2.23 -13.39 -12.45
C HIS A 120 -1.76 -13.04 -11.03
N PHE A 121 -2.61 -13.23 -10.03
CA PHE A 121 -2.16 -13.49 -8.65
C PHE A 121 -3.06 -14.55 -8.01
N ILE A 122 -3.08 -15.75 -8.59
CA ILE A 122 -3.51 -17.01 -7.94
C ILE A 122 -2.52 -18.07 -8.41
#